data_AF-A0A1X7UJ29-F1
#
_entry.id   AF-A0A1X7UJ29-F1
#
_cell.length_a   1.000
_cell.length_b   1.000
_cell.length_c   1.000
_cell.angle_alpha   90.00
_cell.angle_beta   90.00
_cell.angle_gamma   90.00
#
_symmetry.space_group_name_H-M   'P 1'
#
loop_
_entity.id
_entity.type
_entity.pdbx_description
1 polymer ?
#
loop_
_entity_poly.entity_id
_entity_poly.type
_entity_poly.pdbx_seq_one_letter_code
_entity_poly.pdbx_strand_id
1 'polypeptide(L)'
;MSNLLSSVLNDIERLNLIGFDFLDCEGKKRICRIKLLFGVFDFVAKAKVLNMIQFNGKYGCPTCLDPGVHRNNRHLYLPGSSYSLRTLEGIERAQNEGESRGEIVEGIKGTSVLHGHLHLVDAIPPDYMHCVLEGVTKSLLTFWTHSKY
;
A
#
# COMPACT_ATOMS: atom_id res chain seq x y z
N MET A 1 10.26 -15.31 9.38
CA MET A 1 11.38 -14.41 9.04
C MET A 1 11.04 -13.04 9.61
N SER A 2 11.76 -12.54 10.61
CA SER A 2 11.40 -11.28 11.28
C SER A 2 11.78 -10.09 10.41
N ASN A 3 10.80 -9.50 9.73
CA ASN A 3 10.99 -8.26 8.98
C ASN A 3 11.15 -7.09 9.96
N LEU A 4 11.96 -6.08 9.63
CA LEU A 4 12.18 -4.89 10.46
C LEU A 4 10.85 -4.23 10.92
N LEU A 5 9.86 -4.21 10.03
CA LEU A 5 8.52 -3.67 10.28
C LEU A 5 7.77 -4.45 11.36
N SER A 6 7.94 -5.76 11.49
CA SER A 6 7.16 -6.58 12.43
C SER A 6 7.40 -6.16 13.89
N SER A 7 8.64 -5.84 14.26
CA SER A 7 8.93 -5.32 15.61
C SER A 7 8.21 -4.01 15.87
N VAL A 8 8.30 -3.08 14.92
CA VAL A 8 7.67 -1.76 15.02
C VAL A 8 6.15 -1.87 15.09
N LEU A 9 5.54 -2.74 14.29
CA LEU A 9 4.08 -2.95 14.28
C LEU A 9 3.59 -3.53 15.60
N ASN A 10 4.30 -4.53 16.15
CA ASN A 10 3.99 -5.08 17.47
C ASN A 10 4.13 -4.04 18.59
N ASP A 11 5.16 -3.20 18.52
CA ASP A 11 5.36 -2.12 19.50
C ASP A 11 4.26 -1.07 19.40
N ILE A 12 3.82 -0.69 18.19
CA ILE A 12 2.71 0.25 18.02
C ILE A 12 1.40 -0.34 18.56
N GLU A 13 1.15 -1.63 18.34
CA GLU A 13 -0.03 -2.30 18.90
C GLU A 13 0.00 -2.28 20.44
N ARG A 14 1.16 -2.54 21.03
CA ARG A 14 1.37 -2.40 22.48
C ARG A 14 1.10 -0.97 22.97
N LEU A 15 1.59 0.03 22.25
CA LEU A 15 1.37 1.46 22.56
C LEU A 15 -0.09 1.89 22.39
N ASN A 16 -0.85 1.23 21.51
CA ASN A 16 -2.29 1.49 21.35
C ASN A 16 -3.08 0.95 22.55
N LEU A 17 -2.74 -0.25 23.03
CA LEU A 17 -3.45 -0.92 24.11
C LEU A 17 -3.08 -0.38 25.49
N ILE A 18 -1.79 -0.29 25.77
CA ILE A 18 -1.26 0.05 27.10
C ILE A 18 -0.92 1.55 27.16
N GLY A 19 -0.25 2.06 26.14
CA GLY A 19 0.34 3.40 26.14
C GLY A 19 1.66 3.47 26.90
N PHE A 20 2.12 4.68 27.17
CA PHE A 20 3.28 4.95 28.01
C PHE A 20 3.03 6.14 28.93
N ASP A 21 3.64 6.08 30.11
CA ASP A 21 3.55 7.11 31.13
C ASP A 21 4.63 8.17 30.91
N PHE A 22 4.28 9.44 31.10
CA PHE A 22 5.25 10.54 31.12
C PHE A 22 4.79 11.65 32.08
N LEU A 23 5.71 12.52 32.47
CA LEU A 23 5.40 13.75 33.20
C LEU A 23 5.24 14.88 32.19
N ASP A 24 4.13 15.63 32.28
CA ASP A 24 3.94 16.84 31.48
C ASP A 24 4.78 18.02 32.03
N CYS A 25 4.69 19.17 31.36
CA CYS A 25 5.41 20.39 31.75
C CYS A 25 5.00 20.94 33.13
N GLU A 26 3.88 20.48 33.69
CA GLU A 26 3.39 20.86 35.02
C GLU A 26 3.79 19.82 36.09
N GLY A 27 4.57 18.79 35.72
CA GLY A 27 4.97 17.70 36.60
C GLY A 27 3.85 16.70 36.88
N LYS A 28 2.76 16.71 36.11
CA LYS A 28 1.63 15.79 36.28
C LYS A 28 1.84 14.53 35.44
N LYS A 29 1.59 13.38 36.05
CA LYS A 29 1.62 12.08 35.36
C LYS A 29 0.50 11.98 34.33
N ARG A 30 0.85 11.68 33.08
CA ARG A 30 -0.05 11.47 31.94
C ARG A 30 0.24 10.12 31.29
N ILE A 31 -0.78 9.57 30.63
CA ILE A 31 -0.67 8.37 29.80
C ILE A 31 -0.93 8.78 28.36
N CYS A 32 0.02 8.49 27.47
CA CYS A 32 -0.15 8.67 26.02
C CYS A 32 -0.35 7.32 25.35
N ARG A 33 -1.35 7.22 24.48
CA ARG A 33 -1.59 6.05 23.62
C ARG A 33 -1.39 6.42 22.16
N ILE A 34 -0.78 5.53 21.40
CA ILE A 34 -0.46 5.75 19.99
C ILE A 34 -1.18 4.68 19.17
N LYS A 35 -1.91 5.10 18.14
CA LYS A 35 -2.60 4.18 17.22
C LYS A 35 -2.14 4.43 15.79
N LEU A 36 -1.75 3.36 15.09
CA LEU A 36 -1.52 3.42 13.65
C LEU A 36 -2.86 3.49 12.92
N LEU A 37 -3.03 4.49 12.03
CA LEU A 37 -4.27 4.68 11.27
C LEU A 37 -4.15 4.22 9.82
N PHE A 38 -3.04 4.57 9.16
CA PHE A 38 -2.79 4.23 7.76
C PHE A 38 -1.30 4.28 7.44
N GLY A 39 -0.90 3.65 6.33
CA GLY A 39 0.46 3.71 5.79
C GLY A 39 0.45 4.29 4.37
N VAL A 40 1.22 5.36 4.16
CA VAL A 40 1.40 5.98 2.84
C VAL A 40 2.72 5.50 2.25
N PHE A 41 2.66 4.98 1.02
CA PHE A 41 3.81 4.43 0.33
C PHE A 41 3.72 4.75 -1.16
N ASP A 42 4.87 5.03 -1.78
CA ASP A 42 4.98 5.01 -3.24
C ASP A 42 4.61 3.62 -3.79
N PHE A 43 4.35 3.50 -5.10
CA PHE A 43 3.91 2.22 -5.65
C PHE A 43 4.93 1.08 -5.54
N VAL A 44 6.23 1.37 -5.51
CA VAL A 44 7.28 0.36 -5.41
C VAL A 44 7.32 -0.23 -4.00
N ALA A 45 7.31 0.63 -2.98
CA ALA A 45 7.26 0.25 -1.58
C ALA A 45 5.90 -0.38 -1.23
N LYS A 46 4.80 0.16 -1.75
CA LYS A 46 3.45 -0.37 -1.55
C LYS A 46 3.34 -1.83 -2.00
N ALA A 47 3.86 -2.15 -3.19
CA ALA A 47 3.88 -3.51 -3.69
C ALA A 47 4.69 -4.46 -2.79
N LYS A 48 5.79 -3.99 -2.19
CA LYS A 48 6.57 -4.81 -1.24
C LYS A 48 5.84 -5.02 0.08
N VAL A 49 5.28 -3.96 0.66
CA VAL A 49 4.59 -4.01 1.96
C VAL A 49 3.33 -4.87 1.89
N LEU A 50 2.55 -4.74 0.81
CA LEU A 50 1.36 -5.57 0.57
C LEU A 50 1.69 -6.97 0.04
N ASN A 51 2.97 -7.29 -0.19
CA ASN A 51 3.42 -8.50 -0.84
C ASN A 51 2.72 -8.78 -2.18
N MET A 52 2.63 -7.75 -3.03
CA MET A 52 2.01 -7.75 -4.35
C MET A 52 3.04 -7.62 -5.48
N ILE A 53 2.67 -8.05 -6.69
CA ILE A 53 3.40 -7.70 -7.91
C ILE A 53 3.42 -6.16 -8.03
N GLN A 54 4.52 -5.62 -8.55
CA GLN A 54 4.65 -4.19 -8.79
C GLN A 54 3.66 -3.70 -9.87
N PHE A 55 3.45 -2.39 -9.93
CA PHE A 55 2.52 -1.76 -10.86
C PHE A 55 2.78 -2.11 -12.35
N ASN A 56 3.97 -2.58 -12.73
CA ASN A 56 4.30 -2.98 -14.10
C ASN A 56 3.94 -4.44 -14.45
N GLY A 57 3.22 -5.16 -13.59
CA GLY A 57 2.78 -6.53 -13.84
C GLY A 57 1.26 -6.70 -13.84
N LYS A 58 0.81 -7.87 -14.29
CA LYS A 58 -0.62 -8.23 -14.37
C LYS A 58 -1.24 -8.16 -12.98
N TYR A 59 -2.39 -7.48 -12.86
CA TYR A 59 -3.04 -7.21 -11.56
C TYR A 59 -2.14 -6.46 -10.57
N GLY A 60 -1.18 -5.66 -11.06
CA GLY A 60 -0.25 -4.90 -10.23
C GLY A 60 -0.87 -3.68 -9.55
N CYS A 61 -2.10 -3.31 -9.88
CA CYS A 61 -2.81 -2.21 -9.22
C CYS A 61 -3.22 -2.61 -7.79
N PRO A 62 -2.89 -1.82 -6.76
CA PRO A 62 -3.31 -2.07 -5.38
C PRO A 62 -4.77 -1.67 -5.10
N THR A 63 -5.43 -0.98 -6.04
CA THR A 63 -6.78 -0.44 -5.84
C THR A 63 -7.85 -1.24 -6.60
N CYS A 64 -7.54 -1.77 -7.78
CA CYS A 64 -8.48 -2.51 -8.61
C CYS A 64 -7.87 -3.80 -9.18
N LEU A 65 -8.74 -4.64 -9.74
CA LEU A 65 -8.39 -5.91 -10.38
C LEU A 65 -8.15 -5.76 -11.89
N ASP A 66 -7.52 -4.65 -12.30
CA ASP A 66 -7.13 -4.45 -13.71
C ASP A 66 -5.96 -5.37 -14.07
N PRO A 67 -6.11 -6.33 -15.00
CA PRO A 67 -5.02 -7.17 -15.45
C PRO A 67 -3.96 -6.40 -16.26
N GLY A 68 -4.28 -5.21 -16.77
CA GLY A 68 -3.49 -4.46 -17.71
C GLY A 68 -3.28 -5.20 -19.04
N VAL A 69 -2.57 -4.55 -19.96
CA VAL A 69 -2.19 -5.13 -21.25
C VAL A 69 -0.70 -4.97 -21.47
N HIS A 70 -0.06 -5.99 -22.04
CA HIS A 70 1.32 -5.90 -22.47
C HIS A 70 1.37 -5.47 -23.94
N ARG A 71 1.94 -4.30 -24.23
CA ARG A 71 2.12 -3.77 -25.59
C ARG A 71 3.47 -3.07 -25.72
N ASN A 72 4.20 -3.32 -26.81
CA ASN A 72 5.48 -2.67 -27.11
C ASN A 72 6.46 -2.72 -25.92
N ASN A 73 6.67 -3.92 -25.34
CA ASN A 73 7.52 -4.17 -24.17
C ASN A 73 7.16 -3.35 -22.92
N ARG A 74 5.91 -2.88 -22.81
CA ARG A 74 5.40 -2.09 -21.69
C ARG A 74 4.10 -2.68 -21.18
N HIS A 75 3.93 -2.66 -19.86
CA HIS A 75 2.65 -2.96 -19.24
C HIS A 75 1.84 -1.66 -19.10
N LEU A 76 0.60 -1.68 -19.55
CA LEU A 76 -0.26 -0.50 -19.64
C LEU A 76 -1.61 -0.79 -18.99
N TYR A 77 -2.12 0.18 -18.24
CA TYR A 77 -3.49 0.24 -17.78
C TYR A 77 -4.24 1.24 -18.66
N LEU A 78 -5.22 0.75 -19.43
CA LEU A 78 -5.89 1.57 -20.44
C LEU A 78 -7.07 2.35 -19.83
N PRO A 79 -7.16 3.67 -20.08
CA PRO A 79 -8.28 4.46 -19.61
C PRO A 79 -9.61 3.97 -20.22
N GLY A 80 -10.70 4.11 -19.46
CA GLY A 80 -12.04 3.69 -19.88
C GLY A 80 -12.39 2.22 -19.59
N SER A 81 -11.43 1.44 -19.09
CA SER A 81 -11.69 0.08 -18.61
C SER A 81 -12.27 0.15 -17.19
N SER A 82 -13.43 -0.50 -16.98
CA SER A 82 -14.03 -0.66 -15.65
C SER A 82 -13.63 -2.01 -15.09
N TYR A 83 -12.90 -2.00 -13.97
CA TYR A 83 -12.55 -3.20 -13.22
C TYR A 83 -13.00 -3.06 -11.78
N SER A 84 -13.37 -4.19 -11.19
CA SER A 84 -13.76 -4.25 -9.78
C SER A 84 -12.64 -3.73 -8.88
N LEU A 85 -13.01 -2.98 -7.85
CA LEU A 85 -12.10 -2.59 -6.79
C LEU A 85 -11.69 -3.83 -5.99
N ARG A 86 -10.49 -3.80 -5.42
CA ARG A 86 -10.08 -4.83 -4.46
C ARG A 86 -10.90 -4.69 -3.19
N THR A 87 -11.30 -5.83 -2.62
CA THR A 87 -11.88 -5.89 -1.27
C THR A 87 -10.90 -6.58 -0.33
N LEU A 88 -11.09 -6.41 0.98
CA LEU A 88 -10.26 -7.08 1.97
C LEU A 88 -10.36 -8.61 1.82
N GLU A 89 -11.58 -9.13 1.67
CA GLU A 89 -11.85 -10.56 1.52
C GLU A 89 -11.22 -11.12 0.24
N GLY A 90 -11.22 -10.34 -0.85
CA GLY A 90 -10.56 -10.73 -2.09
C GLY A 90 -9.04 -10.84 -1.94
N ILE A 91 -8.42 -9.92 -1.20
CA ILE A 91 -6.99 -9.97 -0.89
C ILE A 91 -6.68 -11.19 -0.01
N GLU A 92 -7.43 -11.40 1.07
CA GLU A 92 -7.21 -12.52 1.99
C GLU A 92 -7.40 -13.88 1.30
N ARG A 93 -8.42 -13.99 0.44
CA ARG A 93 -8.62 -15.18 -0.41
C ARG A 93 -7.40 -15.42 -1.29
N ALA A 94 -6.91 -14.40 -1.99
CA ALA A 94 -5.74 -14.52 -2.86
C ALA A 94 -4.46 -14.88 -2.08
N GLN A 95 -4.30 -14.37 -0.85
CA GLN A 95 -3.19 -14.76 0.04
C GLN A 95 -3.27 -16.25 0.39
N ASN A 96 -4.43 -16.72 0.86
CA ASN A 96 -4.64 -18.11 1.25
C ASN A 96 -4.49 -19.08 0.07
N GLU A 97 -5.08 -18.75 -1.08
CA GLU A 97 -4.95 -19.54 -2.30
C GLU A 97 -3.49 -19.60 -2.77
N GLY A 98 -2.81 -18.45 -2.79
CA GLY A 98 -1.41 -18.36 -3.20
C GLY A 98 -0.47 -19.16 -2.29
N GLU A 99 -0.69 -19.13 -0.98
CA GLU A 99 0.10 -19.93 -0.02
C GLU A 99 -0.17 -21.43 -0.15
N SER A 100 -1.42 -21.83 -0.36
CA SER A 100 -1.77 -23.25 -0.54
C SER A 100 -1.24 -23.86 -1.85
N ARG A 101 -1.18 -23.06 -2.93
CA ARG A 101 -0.81 -23.52 -4.27
C ARG A 101 0.63 -23.20 -4.65
N GLY A 102 1.29 -22.29 -3.92
CA GLY A 102 2.61 -21.76 -4.27
C GLY A 102 2.59 -20.85 -5.51
N GLU A 103 1.46 -20.18 -5.77
CA GLU A 103 1.24 -19.37 -6.97
C GLU A 103 0.86 -17.92 -6.64
N ILE A 104 0.99 -17.03 -7.62
CA ILE A 104 0.54 -15.65 -7.49
C ILE A 104 -0.92 -15.56 -7.97
N VAL A 105 -1.81 -15.16 -7.07
CA VAL A 105 -3.26 -15.04 -7.35
C VAL A 105 -3.64 -13.57 -7.37
N GLU A 106 -4.25 -13.10 -8.47
CA GLU A 106 -4.72 -11.70 -8.62
C GLU A 106 -3.65 -10.66 -8.24
N GLY A 107 -2.37 -10.94 -8.54
CA GLY A 107 -1.25 -10.06 -8.25
C GLY A 107 -0.71 -10.13 -6.81
N ILE A 108 -1.29 -10.96 -5.93
CA ILE A 108 -0.84 -11.17 -4.55
C ILE A 108 0.14 -12.35 -4.49
N LYS A 109 1.35 -12.12 -3.96
CA LYS A 109 2.39 -13.16 -3.79
C LYS A 109 2.27 -13.95 -2.48
N GLY A 110 1.54 -13.42 -1.50
CA GLY A 110 1.33 -14.07 -0.20
C GLY A 110 0.93 -13.06 0.87
N THR A 111 0.99 -13.48 2.14
CA THR A 111 0.57 -12.63 3.26
C THR A 111 1.41 -11.33 3.35
N SER A 112 0.69 -10.22 3.55
CA SER A 112 1.24 -8.87 3.74
C SER A 112 1.84 -8.73 5.14
N VAL A 113 2.90 -7.94 5.30
CA VAL A 113 3.45 -7.63 6.63
C VAL A 113 2.50 -6.79 7.48
N LEU A 114 1.51 -6.13 6.85
CA LEU A 114 0.48 -5.33 7.52
C LEU A 114 -0.79 -6.12 7.84
N HIS A 115 -0.88 -7.39 7.42
CA HIS A 115 -2.04 -8.22 7.71
C HIS A 115 -2.22 -8.34 9.23
N GLY A 116 -3.45 -8.16 9.72
CA GLY A 116 -3.77 -8.10 11.15
C GLY A 116 -3.49 -6.75 11.83
N HIS A 117 -2.69 -5.86 11.23
CA HIS A 117 -2.37 -4.55 11.82
C HIS A 117 -3.15 -3.39 11.17
N LEU A 118 -3.43 -3.46 9.87
CA LEU A 118 -4.13 -2.42 9.11
C LEU A 118 -5.09 -3.03 8.09
N HIS A 119 -6.15 -2.28 7.75
CA HIS A 119 -7.07 -2.65 6.68
C HIS A 119 -6.37 -2.48 5.32
N LEU A 120 -6.08 -3.58 4.63
CA LEU A 120 -5.17 -3.61 3.48
C LEU A 120 -5.67 -2.82 2.25
N VAL A 121 -6.95 -2.49 2.19
CA VAL A 121 -7.55 -1.62 1.16
C VAL A 121 -7.59 -0.17 1.67
N ASP A 122 -8.48 0.09 2.63
CA ASP A 122 -8.78 1.45 3.08
C ASP A 122 -7.66 2.17 3.86
N ALA A 123 -6.77 1.43 4.53
CA ALA A 123 -5.71 2.03 5.34
C ALA A 123 -4.39 2.24 4.56
N ILE A 124 -4.38 2.03 3.24
CA ILE A 124 -3.19 2.14 2.39
C ILE A 124 -3.47 3.03 1.16
N PRO A 125 -3.78 4.32 1.39
CA PRO A 125 -4.24 5.22 0.33
C PRO A 125 -3.15 5.49 -0.72
N PRO A 126 -3.51 5.89 -1.95
CA PRO A 126 -2.55 6.38 -2.93
C PRO A 126 -1.67 7.49 -2.36
N ASP A 127 -0.38 7.47 -2.68
CA ASP A 127 0.54 8.52 -2.26
C ASP A 127 0.31 9.78 -3.10
N TYR A 128 -0.24 10.81 -2.47
CA TYR A 128 -0.53 12.10 -3.11
C TYR A 128 0.72 12.73 -3.73
N MET A 129 1.87 12.65 -3.05
CA MET A 129 3.08 13.32 -3.50
C MET A 129 3.59 12.69 -4.80
N HIS A 130 3.79 11.36 -4.82
CA HIS A 130 4.29 10.69 -6.02
C HIS A 130 3.24 10.54 -7.13
N CYS A 131 1.96 10.33 -6.79
CA CYS A 131 0.93 10.12 -7.82
C CYS A 131 0.44 11.44 -8.43
N VAL A 132 0.14 12.44 -7.59
CA VAL A 132 -0.48 13.69 -8.04
C VAL A 132 0.58 14.73 -8.37
N LEU A 133 1.46 15.06 -7.42
CA LEU A 133 2.42 16.16 -7.60
C LEU A 133 3.52 15.79 -8.59
N GLU A 134 4.31 14.75 -8.29
CA GLU A 134 5.42 14.33 -9.14
C GLU A 134 4.98 13.55 -10.38
N GLY A 135 3.81 12.91 -10.31
CA GLY A 135 3.23 12.17 -11.43
C GLY A 135 2.50 13.10 -12.39
N VAL A 136 1.25 13.42 -12.08
CA VAL A 136 0.34 14.14 -12.99
C VAL A 136 0.75 15.61 -13.15
N THR A 137 0.88 16.36 -12.05
CA THR A 137 1.13 17.81 -12.09
C THR A 137 2.44 18.13 -12.79
N LYS A 138 3.53 17.43 -12.44
CA LYS A 138 4.82 17.57 -13.11
C LYS A 138 4.74 17.27 -14.61
N SER A 139 4.02 16.21 -14.99
CA SER A 139 3.85 15.85 -16.41
C SER A 139 3.11 16.95 -17.17
N LEU A 140 1.99 17.45 -16.63
CA LEU A 140 1.22 18.54 -17.24
C LEU A 140 2.04 19.82 -17.37
N LEU A 141 2.76 20.22 -16.32
CA LEU A 141 3.65 21.39 -16.37
C LEU A 141 4.75 21.23 -17.41
N THR A 142 5.33 20.03 -17.53
CA THR A 142 6.33 19.73 -18.56
C THR A 142 5.74 19.92 -19.95
N PHE A 143 4.54 19.40 -20.21
CA PHE A 143 3.85 19.60 -21.49
C PHE A 143 3.50 21.06 -21.76
N TRP A 144 3.11 21.83 -20.75
CA TRP A 144 2.73 23.24 -20.93
C TRP A 144 3.91 24.18 -21.14
N THR A 145 5.08 23.87 -20.57
CA THR A 145 6.21 24.81 -20.49
C THR A 145 7.39 24.44 -21.38
N HIS A 146 7.54 23.17 -21.77
CA HIS A 146 8.61 22.77 -22.69
C HIS A 146 8.22 22.98 -24.15
N SER A 147 8.87 23.95 -24.81
CA SER A 147 8.74 24.28 -26.24
C SER A 147 9.12 23.15 -27.24
N LYS A 148 9.53 21.97 -26.78
CA LYS A 148 9.98 20.85 -27.63
C LYS A 148 8.97 19.70 -27.74
N TYR A 149 7.74 19.92 -27.29
CA TYR A 149 6.58 19.08 -27.55
C TYR A 149 5.45 19.92 -28.16
#